data_AF-A0A0D2ZZF6-F1
#
_entry.id   AF-A0A0D2ZZF6-F1
#
_cell.length_a   1.000
_cell.length_b   1.000
_cell.length_c   1.000
_cell.angle_alpha   90.00
_cell.angle_beta   90.00
_cell.angle_gamma   90.00
#
_symmetry.space_group_name_H-M   'P 1'
#
loop_
_entity.id
_entity.type
_entity.pdbx_description
1 polymer ?
#
loop_
_entity_poly.entity_id
_entity_poly.type
_entity_poly.pdbx_seq_one_letter_code
_entity_poly.pdbx_strand_id
1 'polypeptide(L)'
;MDPEEDRRHSKRQHEHINMLSFVADSEYGIPKRCPCGGRLINEVRGKEDYDTLPGKRFFTCRNYEADGLHYRQPWVVGVQEKLERLTKRVEEAEQ
;
A
#
# COMPACT_ATOMS: atom_id res chain seq x y z
N MET A 1 4.55 0.11 -38.78
CA MET A 1 4.31 -0.07 -37.33
C MET A 1 4.64 -1.51 -37.02
N ASP A 2 5.54 -1.74 -36.07
CA ASP A 2 5.86 -3.09 -35.57
C ASP A 2 4.78 -3.50 -34.56
N PRO A 3 3.97 -4.55 -34.82
CA PRO A 3 2.92 -4.99 -33.91
C PRO A 3 3.45 -5.38 -32.51
N GLU A 4 4.71 -5.82 -32.42
CA GLU A 4 5.30 -6.20 -31.13
C GLU A 4 5.67 -4.96 -30.29
N GLU A 5 6.16 -3.91 -30.95
CA GLU A 5 6.41 -2.60 -30.34
C GLU A 5 5.12 -1.96 -29.82
N ASP A 6 4.04 -1.98 -30.62
CA ASP A 6 2.73 -1.43 -30.21
C ASP A 6 2.19 -2.16 -28.97
N ARG A 7 2.33 -3.49 -28.91
CA ARG A 7 1.92 -4.30 -27.74
C ARG A 7 2.74 -3.95 -26.50
N ARG A 8 4.07 -3.78 -26.64
CA ARG A 8 4.95 -3.37 -25.53
C ARG A 8 4.59 -1.98 -25.02
N HIS A 9 4.30 -1.05 -25.93
CA HIS A 9 3.90 0.30 -25.58
C HIS A 9 2.57 0.33 -24.81
N SER A 10 1.54 -0.37 -25.31
CA SER A 10 0.24 -0.47 -24.64
C SER A 10 0.37 -1.09 -23.24
N LYS A 11 1.18 -2.15 -23.10
CA LYS A 11 1.46 -2.78 -21.80
C LYS A 11 2.07 -1.78 -20.80
N ARG A 12 3.06 -0.99 -21.21
CA ARG A 12 3.70 0.03 -20.37
C ARG A 12 2.71 1.11 -19.93
N GLN A 13 1.84 1.57 -20.83
CA GLN A 13 0.80 2.54 -20.49
C GLN A 13 -0.16 1.99 -19.44
N HIS A 14 -0.59 0.73 -19.60
CA HIS A 14 -1.47 0.08 -18.64
C HIS A 14 -0.81 -0.09 -17.26
N GLU A 15 0.46 -0.48 -17.23
CA GLU A 15 1.25 -0.56 -15.99
C GLU A 15 1.38 0.79 -15.30
N HIS A 16 1.59 1.87 -16.08
CA HIS A 16 1.65 3.23 -15.54
C HIS A 16 0.32 3.69 -14.93
N ILE A 17 -0.81 3.43 -15.61
CA ILE A 17 -2.14 3.74 -15.09
C ILE A 17 -2.41 2.99 -13.78
N ASN A 18 -2.10 1.69 -13.75
CA ASN A 18 -2.27 0.88 -12.54
C ASN A 18 -1.43 1.41 -11.37
N MET A 19 -0.18 1.80 -11.63
CA MET A 19 0.69 2.41 -10.62
C MET A 19 0.05 3.68 -10.04
N LEU A 20 -0.45 4.58 -10.87
CA LEU A 20 -1.13 5.80 -10.42
C LEU A 20 -2.38 5.49 -9.59
N SER A 21 -3.17 4.49 -9.99
CA SER A 21 -4.32 4.03 -9.21
C SER A 21 -3.91 3.47 -7.84
N PHE A 22 -2.81 2.73 -7.75
CA PHE A 22 -2.32 2.23 -6.46
C PHE A 22 -1.81 3.34 -5.55
N VAL A 23 -1.21 4.40 -6.10
CA VAL A 23 -0.84 5.59 -5.34
C VAL A 23 -2.10 6.25 -4.78
N ALA A 24 -3.12 6.52 -5.61
CA ALA A 24 -4.37 7.12 -5.17
C ALA A 24 -5.09 6.28 -4.10
N ASP A 25 -5.12 4.95 -4.27
CA ASP A 25 -5.70 4.02 -3.28
C ASP A 25 -4.96 4.03 -1.94
N SER A 26 -3.70 4.47 -1.92
CA SER A 26 -2.87 4.54 -0.71
C SER A 26 -2.94 5.86 0.03
N GLU A 27 -3.52 6.90 -0.59
CA GLU A 27 -3.64 8.22 0.02
C GLU A 27 -4.53 8.18 1.27
N TYR A 28 -5.47 7.22 1.35
CA TYR A 28 -6.39 7.07 2.47
C TYR A 28 -6.68 5.62 2.82
N GLY A 29 -6.55 5.28 4.11
CA GLY A 29 -6.83 3.98 4.67
C GLY A 29 -5.66 3.00 4.55
N ILE A 30 -5.99 1.70 4.58
CA ILE A 30 -4.99 0.64 4.50
C ILE A 30 -4.63 0.37 3.03
N PRO A 31 -3.40 0.68 2.56
CA PRO A 31 -2.99 0.39 1.20
C PRO A 31 -2.99 -1.11 0.93
N LYS A 32 -3.56 -1.50 -0.22
CA LYS A 32 -3.64 -2.92 -0.63
C LYS A 32 -2.46 -3.34 -1.50
N ARG A 33 -1.90 -2.41 -2.28
CA ARG A 33 -0.78 -2.62 -3.19
C ARG A 33 0.20 -1.45 -3.12
N CYS A 34 1.46 -1.75 -3.42
CA CYS A 34 2.52 -0.77 -3.60
C CYS A 34 2.47 -0.24 -5.05
N PRO A 35 2.99 0.98 -5.33
CA PRO A 35 3.09 1.51 -6.70
C PRO A 35 3.83 0.57 -7.66
N CYS A 36 4.79 -0.21 -7.17
CA CYS A 36 5.45 -1.26 -7.95
C CYS A 36 4.57 -2.47 -8.31
N GLY A 37 3.29 -2.50 -7.91
CA GLY A 37 2.36 -3.61 -8.07
C GLY A 37 2.47 -4.71 -7.01
N GLY A 38 3.50 -4.65 -6.16
CA GLY A 38 3.74 -5.57 -5.06
C GLY A 38 2.61 -5.58 -4.03
N ARG A 39 2.31 -6.76 -3.46
CA ARG A 39 1.32 -6.90 -2.38
C ARG A 39 1.91 -6.36 -1.08
N LEU A 40 1.06 -5.73 -0.26
CA LEU A 40 1.42 -5.33 1.09
C LEU A 40 1.30 -6.51 2.05
N ILE A 41 2.32 -6.73 2.88
CA ILE A 41 2.39 -7.73 3.94
C ILE A 41 2.31 -7.05 5.31
N ASN A 42 1.82 -7.78 6.30
CA ASN A 42 1.83 -7.32 7.69
C ASN A 42 3.20 -7.67 8.31
N GLU A 43 4.10 -6.70 8.34
CA GLU A 43 5.39 -6.82 9.00
C GLU A 43 5.20 -6.62 10.51
N VAL A 44 5.75 -7.53 11.30
CA VAL A 44 5.85 -7.42 12.76
C VAL A 44 7.33 -7.40 13.10
N ARG A 45 7.83 -6.30 13.66
CA ARG A 45 9.24 -6.19 14.07
C ARG A 45 9.52 -7.03 15.30
N GLY A 46 10.66 -7.74 15.26
CA GLY A 46 11.11 -8.61 16.33
C GLY A 46 11.67 -7.83 17.51
N LYS A 47 12.01 -8.52 18.61
CA LYS A 47 12.63 -7.90 19.79
C LYS A 47 14.04 -7.35 19.53
N GLU A 48 14.70 -7.77 18.46
CA GLU A 48 16.12 -7.49 18.18
C GLU A 48 16.35 -6.27 17.26
N ASP A 49 15.28 -5.67 16.72
CA ASP A 49 15.39 -4.48 15.86
C ASP A 49 15.68 -3.23 16.71
N TYR A 50 16.96 -2.88 16.85
CA TYR A 50 17.49 -1.83 17.75
C TYR A 50 16.83 -0.43 17.58
N ASP A 51 16.38 -0.10 16.37
CA ASP A 51 15.82 1.22 16.02
C ASP A 51 14.29 1.32 16.17
N THR A 52 13.63 0.23 16.53
CA THR A 52 12.16 0.20 16.67
C THR A 52 11.74 -0.58 17.89
N LEU A 53 10.89 0.03 18.73
CA LEU A 53 10.30 -0.67 19.88
C LEU A 53 9.73 -2.05 19.44
N PRO A 54 10.03 -3.14 20.18
CA PRO A 54 9.54 -4.47 19.89
C PRO A 54 8.03 -4.49 19.65
N GLY A 55 7.57 -5.22 18.65
CA GLY A 55 6.15 -5.39 18.35
C GLY A 55 5.50 -4.28 17.53
N LYS A 56 6.27 -3.28 17.05
CA LYS A 56 5.77 -2.36 16.03
C LYS A 56 5.35 -3.12 14.77
N ARG A 57 4.20 -2.72 14.23
CA ARG A 57 3.59 -3.32 13.04
C ARG A 57 3.60 -2.34 11.88
N PHE A 58 3.85 -2.86 10.69
CA PHE A 58 3.87 -2.09 9.45
C PHE A 58 3.09 -2.81 8.35
N PHE A 59 2.51 -2.02 7.45
CA PHE A 59 2.13 -2.48 6.12
C PHE A 59 3.31 -2.26 5.19
N THR A 60 3.93 -3.34 4.74
CA THR A 60 5.19 -3.28 4.00
C THR A 60 5.04 -3.93 2.63
N CYS A 61 5.60 -3.33 1.59
CA CYS A 61 5.69 -3.97 0.29
C CYS A 61 6.50 -5.27 0.39
N ARG A 62 6.04 -6.34 -0.26
CA ARG A 62 6.81 -7.59 -0.35
C ARG A 62 8.21 -7.39 -0.96
N ASN A 63 8.37 -6.39 -1.82
CA ASN A 63 9.62 -6.04 -2.49
C ASN A 63 10.35 -4.89 -1.78
N TYR A 64 10.11 -4.67 -0.49
CA TYR A 64 10.70 -3.55 0.23
C TYR A 64 12.23 -3.73 0.40
N GLU A 65 12.99 -2.75 -0.10
CA GLU A 65 14.46 -2.73 -0.04
C GLU A 65 15.03 -1.49 0.67
N ALA A 66 14.18 -0.71 1.37
CA ALA A 66 14.55 0.55 2.03
C ALA A 66 15.12 1.63 1.09
N ASP A 67 14.70 1.60 -0.18
CA ASP A 67 15.08 2.53 -1.26
C ASP A 67 14.23 3.82 -1.30
N GLY A 68 13.20 3.91 -0.47
CA GLY A 68 12.23 5.00 -0.47
C GLY A 68 11.16 4.92 -1.58
N LEU A 69 11.21 3.89 -2.44
CA LEU A 69 10.25 3.67 -3.52
C LEU A 69 9.14 2.69 -3.11
N HIS A 70 9.41 1.86 -2.11
CA HIS A 70 8.48 0.86 -1.60
C HIS A 70 7.81 1.29 -0.29
N TYR A 71 6.51 1.02 -0.20
CA TYR A 71 5.75 1.31 1.00
C TYR A 71 6.22 0.52 2.21
N ARG A 72 6.33 1.23 3.32
CA ARG A 72 6.45 0.71 4.68
C ARG A 72 5.78 1.69 5.63
N GLN A 73 4.47 1.54 5.78
CA GLN A 73 3.64 2.46 6.57
C GLN A 73 3.34 1.86 7.94
N PRO A 74 3.45 2.63 9.04
CA PRO A 74 3.03 2.17 10.37
C PRO A 74 1.55 1.77 10.39
N TRP A 75 1.25 0.65 11.05
CA TRP A 75 -0.11 0.10 11.11
C TRP A 75 -1.13 1.08 11.69
N VAL A 76 -0.72 1.89 12.67
CA VAL A 76 -1.57 2.84 13.40
C VAL A 76 -2.29 3.82 12.47
N VAL A 77 -1.62 4.30 11.41
CA VAL A 77 -2.20 5.28 10.49
C VAL A 77 -3.36 4.66 9.71
N GLY A 78 -3.09 3.56 9.00
CA GLY A 78 -4.11 2.91 8.18
C GLY A 78 -5.25 2.31 8.99
N VAL A 79 -4.97 1.77 10.19
CA VAL A 79 -6.01 1.22 11.08
C VAL A 79 -6.91 2.32 11.64
N GLN A 80 -6.35 3.46 12.06
CA GLN A 80 -7.13 4.57 12.58
C GLN A 80 -8.12 5.10 11.53
N GLU A 81 -7.64 5.42 10.32
CA GLU A 81 -8.50 5.91 9.22
C GLU A 81 -9.59 4.90 8.86
N LYS A 82 -9.27 3.60 8.89
CA LYS A 82 -10.25 2.55 8.61
C LYS A 82 -11.30 2.47 9.70
N LEU A 83 -10.90 2.60 10.97
CA LEU A 83 -11.79 2.59 12.11
C LEU A 83 -12.74 3.78 12.07
N GLU A 84 -12.23 5.00 11.87
CA GLU A 84 -13.05 6.22 11.74
C GLU A 84 -14.09 6.09 10.63
N ARG A 85 -13.70 5.58 9.45
CA ARG A 85 -14.64 5.33 8.34
C ARG A 85 -15.68 4.27 8.68
N LEU A 86 -15.32 3.21 9.40
CA LEU A 86 -16.26 2.17 9.80
C LEU A 86 -17.24 2.67 10.85
N THR A 87 -16.76 3.40 11.86
CA THR A 87 -17.59 4.04 12.89
C THR A 87 -18.65 4.93 12.24
N LYS A 88 -18.24 5.83 11.34
CA LYS A 88 -19.17 6.71 10.62
C LYS A 88 -20.27 5.93 9.88
N ARG A 89 -19.91 4.86 9.18
CA ARG A 89 -20.88 4.02 8.44
C ARG A 89 -21.86 3.30 9.35
N VAL A 90 -21.44 2.95 10.57
CA VAL A 90 -22.32 2.33 11.57
C VAL A 90 -23.30 3.38 12.10
N GLU A 91 -22.80 4.57 12.48
CA GLU A 91 -23.64 5.68 12.95
C GLU A 91 -24.69 6.09 11.89
N GLU A 92 -24.33 6.14 10.61
CA GLU A 92 -25.24 6.42 9.50
C GLU A 92 -26.30 5.32 9.29
N ALA A 93 -26.00 4.06 9.63
CA ALA A 93 -26.92 2.93 9.45
C ALA A 93 -27.87 2.73 10.64
N GLU A 94 -27.54 3.30 11.80
CA GLU A 94 -28.37 3.27 13.01
C GLU A 94 -29.38 4.45 13.08
N GLN A 95 -29.32 5.39 12.13
CA GLN A 95 -30.28 6.49 11.94
C GLN A 95 -31.43 6.09 11.01
#